data_AF-A0A2P2M9H7-F1
#
_entry.id   AF-A0A2P2M9H7-F1
#
_cell.length_a   1.000
_cell.length_b   1.000
_cell.length_c   1.000
_cell.angle_alpha   90.00
_cell.angle_beta   90.00
_cell.angle_gamma   90.00
#
_symmetry.space_group_name_H-M   'P 1'
#
loop_
_entity.id
_entity.type
_entity.pdbx_description
1 polymer ?
#
loop_
_entity_poly.entity_id
_entity_poly.type
_entity_poly.pdbx_seq_one_letter_code
_entity_poly.pdbx_strand_id
1 'polypeptide(L)'
;MDALGNYGSLEYDEWSNHRQAWKLESAAIIEPPTNFIVSCHAKGKKRPRWALIDKAYMHSTWRSSQSSYHLFRASGNFFPSDHAVLLMDDLLSLTLHSYETVRVLAGKSLLKMIKRWPSMISKCVLSLIENLRSSNAPENAVLGSCAVLSSQTVLKHLSMVFI
;
A
#
# COMPACT_ATOMS: atom_id res chain seq x y z
N MET A 1 -17.97 -3.35 -7.71
CA MET A 1 -16.97 -2.85 -6.73
C MET A 1 -15.84 -3.87 -6.65
N ASP A 2 -15.06 -4.00 -7.72
CA ASP A 2 -14.02 -5.04 -7.82
C ASP A 2 -12.77 -4.61 -7.07
N ALA A 3 -12.53 -5.20 -5.89
CA ALA A 3 -11.23 -5.35 -5.20
C ALA A 3 -10.21 -4.20 -5.38
N LEU A 4 -10.68 -2.95 -5.43
CA LEU A 4 -9.93 -1.80 -5.95
C LEU A 4 -8.98 -1.20 -4.90
N GLY A 5 -9.01 -1.73 -3.67
CA GLY A 5 -8.26 -1.24 -2.51
C GLY A 5 -7.08 -2.10 -2.07
N ASN A 6 -6.71 -3.17 -2.79
CA ASN A 6 -5.71 -4.11 -2.25
C ASN A 6 -4.24 -3.71 -2.49
N TYR A 7 -3.98 -2.59 -3.16
CA TYR A 7 -2.65 -1.98 -3.11
C TYR A 7 -2.58 -1.09 -1.87
N GLY A 8 -1.94 -1.62 -0.81
CA GLY A 8 -1.92 -0.99 0.50
C GLY A 8 -3.05 -1.41 1.43
N SER A 9 -3.69 -2.56 1.22
CA SER A 9 -4.46 -3.19 2.29
C SER A 9 -3.52 -3.60 3.44
N LEU A 10 -4.05 -3.76 4.65
CA LEU A 10 -3.25 -4.14 5.83
C LEU A 10 -2.46 -5.43 5.56
N GLU A 11 -3.07 -6.36 4.83
CA GLU A 11 -2.47 -7.66 4.48
C GLU A 11 -1.26 -7.52 3.54
N TYR A 12 -1.20 -6.46 2.72
CA TYR A 12 -0.03 -6.22 1.87
C TYR A 12 1.18 -5.78 2.70
N ASP A 13 0.98 -4.86 3.65
CA ASP A 13 2.06 -4.40 4.53
C ASP A 13 2.53 -5.54 5.43
N GLU A 14 1.61 -6.32 6.01
CA GLU A 14 1.92 -7.54 6.75
C GLU A 14 2.73 -8.52 5.91
N TRP A 15 2.27 -8.87 4.72
CA TRP A 15 3.01 -9.75 3.83
C TRP A 15 4.40 -9.20 3.47
N SER A 16 4.50 -7.90 3.19
CA SER A 16 5.76 -7.27 2.79
C SER A 16 6.83 -7.39 3.89
N ASN A 17 6.40 -7.26 5.15
CA ASN A 17 7.24 -7.42 6.33
C ASN A 17 7.60 -8.90 6.57
N HIS A 18 6.63 -9.81 6.42
CA HIS A 18 6.83 -11.25 6.67
C HIS A 18 7.63 -11.97 5.58
N ARG A 19 7.68 -11.44 4.37
CA ARG A 19 8.37 -12.06 3.22
C ARG A 19 9.84 -12.40 3.49
N GLN A 20 10.55 -11.55 4.24
CA GLN A 20 11.97 -11.79 4.57
C GLN A 20 12.14 -12.80 5.71
N ALA A 21 11.33 -12.68 6.76
CA ALA A 21 11.30 -13.62 7.89
C ALA A 21 11.09 -15.07 7.42
N TRP A 22 10.22 -15.27 6.43
CA TRP A 22 9.90 -16.59 5.91
C TRP A 22 11.03 -17.26 5.13
N LYS A 23 11.89 -16.46 4.47
CA LYS A 23 13.09 -17.01 3.81
C LYS A 23 14.04 -17.60 4.85
N LEU A 24 14.15 -16.95 6.01
CA LEU A 24 14.96 -17.41 7.14
C LEU A 24 14.34 -18.64 7.82
N GLU A 25 13.05 -18.57 8.17
CA GLU A 25 12.34 -19.69 8.83
C GLU A 25 12.32 -20.96 7.98
N SER A 26 12.04 -20.82 6.68
CA SER A 26 12.03 -21.98 5.79
C SER A 26 13.42 -22.56 5.48
N ALA A 27 14.49 -21.80 5.75
CA ALA A 27 15.86 -22.31 5.70
C ALA A 27 16.21 -23.09 6.97
N ALA A 28 15.65 -22.70 8.12
CA ALA A 28 15.88 -23.27 9.44
C ALA A 28 15.05 -24.53 9.75
N ILE A 29 13.88 -24.70 9.10
CA ILE A 29 13.08 -25.92 9.28
C ILE A 29 13.66 -27.06 8.44
N ILE A 30 14.38 -27.94 9.11
CA ILE A 30 14.96 -29.17 8.56
C ILE A 30 14.22 -30.33 9.24
N GLU A 31 13.58 -31.22 8.47
CA GLU A 31 13.05 -32.46 9.05
C GLU A 31 14.20 -33.29 9.64
N PRO A 32 14.02 -33.94 10.80
CA PRO A 32 15.00 -34.88 11.28
C PRO A 32 15.23 -35.98 10.22
N PRO A 33 16.46 -36.46 10.05
CA PRO A 33 16.82 -37.40 8.99
C PRO A 33 16.02 -38.71 9.03
N THR A 34 15.42 -39.03 10.18
CA THR A 34 14.52 -40.16 10.41
C THR A 34 13.07 -39.68 10.61
N ASN A 35 12.22 -40.01 9.64
CA ASN A 35 10.77 -39.85 9.73
C ASN A 35 10.17 -41.26 9.85
N PHE A 36 9.66 -41.67 11.03
CA PHE A 36 9.19 -43.06 11.27
C PHE A 36 7.90 -43.43 10.51
N ILE A 37 7.28 -42.46 9.81
CA ILE A 37 6.02 -42.62 9.08
C ILE A 37 6.25 -42.89 7.58
N VAL A 38 7.45 -42.58 7.05
CA VAL A 38 7.79 -42.75 5.63
C VAL A 38 9.14 -43.45 5.55
N SER A 39 9.27 -44.47 4.69
CA SER A 39 10.54 -45.17 4.47
C SER A 39 11.68 -44.15 4.33
N CYS A 40 12.68 -44.35 5.17
CA CYS A 40 13.80 -43.48 5.48
C CYS A 40 14.42 -42.75 4.28
N HIS A 41 14.87 -41.52 4.54
CA HIS A 41 15.64 -40.61 3.68
C HIS A 41 14.83 -39.76 2.70
N ALA A 42 14.10 -38.77 3.24
CA ALA A 42 13.70 -37.61 2.45
C ALA A 42 14.98 -36.85 2.00
N LYS A 43 15.33 -36.91 0.70
CA LYS A 43 16.51 -36.24 0.13
C LYS A 43 16.41 -34.71 0.07
N GLY A 44 15.40 -34.09 0.69
CA GLY A 44 15.14 -32.66 0.57
C GLY A 44 14.50 -32.06 1.81
N LYS A 45 14.62 -30.73 1.96
CA LYS A 45 13.96 -29.97 3.01
C LYS A 45 12.43 -30.12 2.89
N LYS A 46 11.83 -31.02 3.66
CA LYS A 46 10.38 -31.08 3.82
C LYS A 46 9.96 -29.94 4.75
N ARG A 47 9.12 -29.05 4.21
CA ARG A 47 8.49 -27.99 5.01
C ARG A 47 7.27 -28.58 5.69
N PRO A 48 6.97 -28.20 6.94
CA PRO A 48 5.78 -28.66 7.63
C PRO A 48 4.53 -28.19 6.86
N ARG A 49 3.47 -29.01 6.88
CA ARG A 49 2.25 -28.74 6.10
C ARG A 49 1.64 -27.37 6.40
N TRP A 50 1.63 -26.94 7.66
CA TRP A 50 1.11 -25.63 8.06
C TRP A 50 1.87 -24.48 7.35
N ALA A 51 3.19 -24.58 7.23
CA ALA A 51 4.01 -23.54 6.59
C ALA A 51 3.79 -23.51 5.06
N LEU A 52 3.46 -24.64 4.45
CA LEU A 52 3.09 -24.69 3.03
C LEU A 52 1.72 -24.02 2.80
N ILE A 53 0.74 -24.33 3.65
CA ILE A 53 -0.62 -23.78 3.57
C ILE A 53 -0.58 -22.27 3.74
N ASP A 54 0.10 -21.80 4.78
CA ASP A 54 0.25 -20.38 5.06
C ASP A 54 0.94 -19.66 3.87
N LYS A 55 1.96 -20.29 3.28
CA LYS A 55 2.64 -19.74 2.07
C LYS A 55 1.69 -19.58 0.89
N ALA A 56 0.89 -20.61 0.64
CA ALA A 56 -0.06 -20.61 -0.47
C ALA A 56 -1.14 -19.53 -0.24
N TYR A 57 -1.65 -19.43 0.98
CA TYR A 57 -2.60 -18.39 1.39
C TYR A 57 -2.03 -16.99 1.17
N MET A 58 -0.88 -16.69 1.77
CA MET A 58 -0.20 -15.40 1.64
C MET A 58 0.13 -15.02 0.19
N HIS A 59 0.56 -15.99 -0.61
CA HIS A 59 0.82 -15.77 -2.03
C HIS A 59 -0.47 -15.51 -2.81
N SER A 60 -1.57 -16.19 -2.46
CA SER A 60 -2.89 -15.93 -3.04
C SER A 60 -3.39 -14.52 -2.69
N THR A 61 -3.24 -14.09 -1.43
CA THR A 61 -3.56 -12.74 -0.97
C THR A 61 -2.76 -11.70 -1.75
N TRP A 62 -1.45 -11.90 -1.92
CA TRP A 62 -0.62 -11.01 -2.73
C TRP A 62 -1.07 -10.93 -4.19
N ARG A 63 -1.35 -12.07 -4.84
CA ARG A 63 -1.82 -12.08 -6.23
C ARG A 63 -3.16 -11.40 -6.39
N SER A 64 -4.10 -11.66 -5.48
CA SER A 64 -5.40 -11.02 -5.43
C SER A 64 -5.28 -9.51 -5.15
N SER A 65 -4.22 -9.12 -4.45
CA SER A 65 -3.91 -7.74 -4.15
C SER A 65 -3.46 -6.94 -5.38
N GLN A 66 -2.74 -7.59 -6.27
CA GLN A 66 -2.14 -6.99 -7.47
C GLN A 66 -2.93 -7.26 -8.76
N SER A 67 -3.97 -8.11 -8.73
CA SER A 67 -4.72 -8.54 -9.93
C SER A 67 -5.33 -7.35 -10.68
N SER A 68 -6.01 -6.47 -9.95
CA SER A 68 -6.51 -5.22 -10.50
C SER A 68 -5.38 -4.23 -10.74
N TYR A 69 -4.24 -4.32 -10.04
CA TYR A 69 -3.17 -3.34 -10.21
C TYR A 69 -2.67 -3.26 -11.65
N HIS A 70 -2.47 -4.43 -12.27
CA HIS A 70 -1.92 -4.59 -13.61
C HIS A 70 -2.94 -4.39 -14.75
N LEU A 71 -4.22 -4.73 -14.55
CA LEU A 71 -5.27 -4.50 -15.55
C LEU A 71 -5.39 -3.03 -15.94
N PHE A 72 -5.31 -2.13 -14.95
CA PHE A 72 -5.37 -0.68 -15.16
C PHE A 72 -4.11 -0.11 -15.84
N ARG A 73 -2.97 -0.83 -15.82
CA ARG A 73 -1.77 -0.41 -16.56
C ARG A 73 -1.86 -0.73 -18.05
N ALA A 74 -2.68 -1.72 -18.42
CA ALA A 74 -2.78 -2.22 -19.80
C ALA A 74 -3.91 -1.56 -20.61
N SER A 75 -4.98 -1.08 -19.98
CA SER A 75 -6.22 -0.67 -20.68
C SER A 75 -6.31 0.81 -21.08
N GLY A 76 -5.27 1.64 -20.88
CA GLY A 76 -5.22 3.04 -21.32
C GLY A 76 -6.16 4.03 -20.60
N ASN A 77 -7.26 3.56 -19.99
CA ASN A 77 -8.16 4.39 -19.18
C ASN A 77 -7.61 4.55 -17.76
N PHE A 78 -6.89 5.65 -17.54
CA PHE A 78 -6.14 5.97 -16.32
C PHE A 78 -6.91 6.86 -15.34
N PHE A 79 -8.24 6.76 -15.31
CA PHE A 79 -9.06 7.65 -14.48
C PHE A 79 -9.77 6.87 -13.36
N PRO A 80 -9.78 7.41 -12.13
CA PRO A 80 -10.63 6.88 -11.06
C PRO A 80 -12.10 6.96 -11.46
N SER A 81 -12.94 6.10 -10.89
CA SER A 81 -14.40 6.26 -11.00
C SER A 81 -14.85 7.53 -10.25
N ASP A 82 -16.01 8.08 -10.59
CA ASP A 82 -16.54 9.30 -9.95
C ASP A 82 -16.63 9.17 -8.42
N HIS A 83 -17.04 7.99 -7.93
CA HIS A 83 -17.09 7.69 -6.49
C HIS A 83 -15.70 7.70 -5.84
N ALA A 84 -14.67 7.24 -6.56
CA ALA A 84 -13.30 7.29 -6.05
C ALA A 84 -12.75 8.73 -6.08
N VAL A 85 -13.16 9.57 -7.04
CA VAL A 85 -12.83 11.01 -7.02
C VAL A 85 -13.44 11.69 -5.81
N LEU A 86 -14.74 11.46 -5.55
CA LEU A 86 -15.43 12.01 -4.37
C LEU A 86 -14.74 11.58 -3.07
N LEU A 87 -14.43 10.29 -2.94
CA LEU A 87 -13.71 9.78 -1.77
C LEU A 87 -12.33 10.41 -1.60
N MET A 88 -11.60 10.69 -2.69
CA MET A 88 -10.32 11.39 -2.60
C MET A 88 -10.48 12.83 -2.12
N ASP A 89 -11.52 13.52 -2.57
CA ASP A 89 -11.80 14.90 -2.15
C ASP A 89 -12.19 14.94 -0.67
N ASP A 90 -13.00 13.99 -0.20
CA ASP A 90 -13.34 13.83 1.22
C ASP A 90 -12.10 13.52 2.06
N LEU A 91 -11.24 12.61 1.59
CA LEU A 91 -9.98 12.30 2.27
C LEU A 91 -9.03 13.49 2.32
N LEU A 92 -8.94 14.27 1.23
CA LEU A 92 -8.15 15.49 1.17
C LEU A 92 -8.64 16.50 2.21
N SER A 93 -9.95 16.71 2.33
CA SER A 93 -10.55 17.54 3.37
C SER A 93 -10.19 17.04 4.78
N LEU A 94 -10.31 15.72 5.01
CA LEU A 94 -9.97 15.10 6.30
C LEU A 94 -8.48 15.20 6.66
N THR A 95 -7.58 15.32 5.68
CA THR A 95 -6.14 15.56 5.96
C THR A 95 -5.88 16.92 6.60
N LEU A 96 -6.83 17.85 6.52
CA LEU A 96 -6.75 19.20 7.10
C LEU A 96 -7.53 19.31 8.42
N HIS A 97 -8.08 18.21 8.94
CA HIS A 97 -8.91 18.21 10.15
C HIS A 97 -8.12 18.69 11.39
N SER A 98 -8.81 19.27 12.37
CA SER A 98 -8.21 19.65 13.66
C SER A 98 -7.60 18.48 14.46
N TYR A 99 -8.06 17.24 14.27
CA TYR A 99 -7.60 16.09 15.04
C TYR A 99 -6.42 15.39 14.34
N GLU A 100 -5.28 15.32 15.03
CA GLU A 100 -4.06 14.63 14.58
C GLU A 100 -4.34 13.22 14.02
N THR A 101 -5.07 12.41 14.78
CA THR A 101 -5.35 11.01 14.44
C THR A 101 -6.16 10.88 13.15
N VAL A 102 -7.14 11.76 12.95
CA VAL A 102 -7.94 11.82 11.72
C VAL A 102 -7.07 12.19 10.54
N ARG A 103 -6.23 13.23 10.69
CA ARG A 103 -5.31 13.66 9.63
C ARG A 103 -4.34 12.55 9.22
N VAL A 104 -3.74 11.87 10.18
CA VAL A 104 -2.77 10.79 9.93
C VAL A 104 -3.43 9.63 9.19
N LEU A 105 -4.62 9.20 9.60
CA LEU A 105 -5.34 8.10 8.95
C LEU A 105 -5.82 8.50 7.56
N ALA A 106 -6.40 9.68 7.41
CA ALA A 106 -6.85 10.20 6.12
C ALA A 106 -5.67 10.36 5.16
N GLY A 107 -4.54 10.93 5.62
CA GLY A 107 -3.33 11.09 4.82
C GLY A 107 -2.77 9.74 4.34
N LYS A 108 -2.72 8.72 5.20
CA LYS A 108 -2.30 7.37 4.80
C LYS A 108 -3.20 6.78 3.70
N SER A 109 -4.52 6.94 3.84
CA SER A 109 -5.50 6.46 2.85
C SER A 109 -5.40 7.23 1.53
N LEU A 110 -5.30 8.57 1.59
CA LEU A 110 -5.11 9.43 0.43
C LEU A 110 -3.85 9.05 -0.34
N LEU A 111 -2.72 8.85 0.35
CA LEU A 111 -1.46 8.43 -0.29
C LEU A 111 -1.58 7.09 -1.01
N LYS A 112 -2.38 6.14 -0.49
CA LYS A 112 -2.65 4.87 -1.19
C LYS A 112 -3.43 5.10 -2.48
N MET A 113 -4.44 5.96 -2.45
CA MET A 113 -5.23 6.31 -3.64
C MET A 113 -4.39 7.06 -4.68
N ILE A 114 -3.56 8.00 -4.25
CA ILE A 114 -2.69 8.77 -5.15
C ILE A 114 -1.59 7.91 -5.77
N LYS A 115 -1.02 6.93 -5.03
CA LYS A 115 -0.12 5.92 -5.61
C LYS A 115 -0.81 5.10 -6.70
N ARG A 116 -2.11 4.85 -6.54
CA ARG A 116 -2.94 4.10 -7.48
C ARG A 116 -3.31 4.91 -8.71
N TRP A 117 -3.66 6.18 -8.53
CA TRP A 117 -4.02 7.14 -9.59
C TRP A 117 -3.12 8.38 -9.56
N PRO A 118 -1.88 8.27 -10.09
CA PRO A 118 -0.95 9.40 -10.15
C PRO A 118 -1.49 10.67 -10.83
N SER A 119 -2.47 10.57 -11.73
CA SER A 119 -3.11 11.72 -12.39
C SER A 119 -3.75 12.70 -11.41
N MET A 120 -4.10 12.24 -10.21
CA MET A 120 -4.70 13.06 -9.16
C MET A 120 -3.69 13.81 -8.29
N ILE A 121 -2.38 13.54 -8.45
CA ILE A 121 -1.32 14.19 -7.68
C ILE A 121 -1.38 15.71 -7.87
N SER A 122 -1.54 16.18 -9.10
CA SER A 122 -1.59 17.62 -9.42
C SER A 122 -2.70 18.33 -8.66
N LYS A 123 -3.93 17.79 -8.68
CA LYS A 123 -5.08 18.33 -7.96
C LYS A 123 -4.80 18.43 -6.46
N CYS A 124 -4.27 17.36 -5.86
CA CYS A 124 -3.97 17.33 -4.43
C CYS A 124 -2.87 18.34 -4.07
N VAL A 125 -1.78 18.38 -4.85
CA VAL A 125 -0.66 19.29 -4.61
C VAL A 125 -1.11 20.75 -4.69
N LEU A 126 -1.88 21.12 -5.71
CA LEU A 126 -2.37 22.49 -5.87
C LEU A 126 -3.22 22.92 -4.66
N SER A 127 -4.18 22.10 -4.26
CA SER A 127 -5.03 22.39 -3.09
C SER A 127 -4.24 22.50 -1.78
N LEU A 128 -3.25 21.62 -1.57
CA LEU A 128 -2.45 21.64 -0.34
C LEU A 128 -1.47 22.81 -0.27
N ILE A 129 -0.92 23.25 -1.41
CA ILE A 129 -0.03 24.42 -1.51
C ILE A 129 -0.79 25.71 -1.20
N GLU A 130 -2.07 25.82 -1.56
CA GLU A 130 -2.88 27.00 -1.22
C GLU A 130 -2.88 27.28 0.29
N ASN A 131 -2.99 26.24 1.11
CA ASN A 131 -2.91 26.36 2.58
C ASN A 131 -1.54 26.88 3.05
N LEU A 132 -0.46 26.59 2.32
CA LEU A 132 0.89 27.08 2.65
C LEU A 132 1.10 28.53 2.21
N ARG A 133 0.35 28.99 1.20
CA ARG A 133 0.44 30.35 0.68
C ARG A 133 -0.36 31.34 1.52
N SER A 134 -1.50 30.90 2.07
CA SER A 134 -2.37 31.78 2.85
C SER A 134 -1.82 32.04 4.26
N SER A 135 -1.62 33.32 4.61
CA SER A 135 -1.22 33.73 5.97
C SER A 135 -2.25 33.41 7.05
N ASN A 136 -3.49 33.13 6.64
CA ASN A 136 -4.63 32.89 7.53
C ASN A 136 -4.99 31.40 7.64
N ALA A 137 -4.20 30.49 7.04
CA ALA A 137 -4.45 29.06 7.18
C ALA A 137 -4.24 28.64 8.63
N PRO A 138 -5.15 27.81 9.18
CA PRO A 138 -4.99 27.31 10.53
C PRO A 138 -3.86 26.27 10.59
N GLU A 139 -3.19 26.17 11.74
CA GLU A 139 -2.00 25.33 11.92
C GLU A 139 -2.23 23.86 11.50
N ASN A 140 -3.39 23.30 11.83
CA ASN A 140 -3.78 21.95 11.46
C ASN A 140 -3.84 21.72 9.95
N ALA A 141 -4.26 22.72 9.17
CA ALA A 141 -4.27 22.63 7.71
C ALA A 141 -2.85 22.67 7.15
N VAL A 142 -1.99 23.54 7.67
CA VAL A 142 -0.58 23.65 7.27
C VAL A 142 0.17 22.34 7.55
N LEU A 143 0.06 21.83 8.78
CA LEU A 143 0.70 20.58 9.20
C LEU A 143 0.18 19.38 8.39
N GLY A 144 -1.14 19.33 8.10
CA GLY A 144 -1.74 18.31 7.24
C GLY A 144 -1.21 18.35 5.81
N SER A 145 -1.16 19.55 5.22
CA SER A 145 -0.55 19.80 3.91
C SER A 145 0.91 19.35 3.87
N CYS A 146 1.73 19.75 4.85
CA CYS A 146 3.14 19.36 4.91
C CYS A 146 3.33 17.84 5.00
N ALA A 147 2.50 17.14 5.80
CA ALA A 147 2.59 15.69 5.95
C ALA A 147 2.36 14.94 4.62
N VAL A 148 1.39 15.38 3.81
CA VAL A 148 1.11 14.75 2.51
C VAL A 148 2.15 15.15 1.47
N LEU A 149 2.50 16.44 1.39
CA LEU A 149 3.46 16.97 0.40
C LEU A 149 4.88 16.43 0.59
N SER A 150 5.31 16.20 1.83
CA SER A 150 6.62 15.61 2.15
C SER A 150 6.70 14.11 1.86
N SER A 151 5.60 13.47 1.45
CA SER A 151 5.61 12.04 1.15
C SER A 151 6.45 11.71 -0.08
N GLN A 152 7.16 10.58 -0.03
CA GLN A 152 8.00 10.12 -1.15
C GLN A 152 7.22 9.94 -2.46
N THR A 153 5.91 9.71 -2.39
CA THR A 153 5.06 9.52 -3.58
C THR A 153 4.91 10.85 -4.32
N VAL A 154 4.60 11.91 -3.59
CA VAL A 154 4.44 13.25 -4.14
C VAL A 154 5.80 13.80 -4.61
N LEU A 155 6.83 13.70 -3.77
CA LEU A 155 8.18 14.20 -4.10
C LEU A 155 8.75 13.56 -5.37
N LYS A 156 8.62 12.24 -5.54
CA LYS A 156 9.06 11.55 -6.75
C LYS A 156 8.32 12.04 -7.99
N HIS A 157 7.00 12.20 -7.89
CA HIS A 157 6.20 12.65 -9.02
C HIS A 157 6.56 14.07 -9.43
N LEU A 158 6.73 14.98 -8.46
CA LEU A 158 7.20 16.34 -8.73
C LEU A 158 8.59 16.32 -9.37
N SER A 159 9.54 15.54 -8.85
CA SER A 159 10.89 15.45 -9.41
C SER A 159 10.95 14.93 -10.85
N MET A 160 9.98 14.09 -11.26
CA MET A 160 9.87 13.59 -12.64
C MET A 160 9.23 14.61 -13.60
N VAL A 161 8.50 15.60 -13.10
CA VAL A 161 7.87 16.66 -13.92
C VAL A 161 8.84 17.83 -14.18
N PHE A 162 9.91 17.95 -13.39
CA PHE A 162 10.93 19.00 -13.53
C PHE A 162 12.18 18.60 -14.35
N ILE A 163 12.18 17.42 -14.97
CA ILE A 163 13.22 16.94 -15.92
C ILE A 163 12.56 16.74 -17.28
#